data_AF-A0A7Y8H8Q0-F1
#
_entry.id   AF-A0A7Y8H8Q0-F1
#
_cell.length_a   1.000
_cell.length_b   1.000
_cell.length_c   1.000
_cell.angle_alpha   90.00
_cell.angle_beta   90.00
_cell.angle_gamma   90.00
#
_symmetry.space_group_name_H-M   'P 1'
#
loop_
_entity.id
_entity.type
_entity.pdbx_description
1 polymer ?
#
loop_
_entity_poly.entity_id
_entity_poly.type
_entity_poly.pdbx_seq_one_letter_code
_entity_poly.pdbx_strand_id
1 'polypeptide(L)'
;MRKKLLIITFSILLVLLVPLTIFPQPGSNGWKDRKYHYGTYYTEPQEKCYGERKAIKTERDARKVLLKHFSTGRETIGEIKDRSLFFEVEIKSRDNKTIDRIIIDKRTGRIRSAY
;
A
#
# COMPACT_ATOMS: atom_id res chain seq x y z
N MET A 1 57.35 25.22 16.23
CA MET A 1 57.06 24.17 15.23
C MET A 1 56.31 22.96 15.79
N ARG A 2 56.59 22.51 17.04
CA ARG A 2 55.95 21.33 17.66
C ARG A 2 54.42 21.38 17.81
N LYS A 3 53.83 22.56 18.07
CA LYS A 3 52.37 22.73 18.19
C LYS A 3 51.61 22.52 16.87
N LYS A 4 52.21 22.92 15.73
CA LYS A 4 51.59 22.71 14.40
C LYS A 4 51.60 21.22 14.01
N LEU A 5 52.64 20.49 14.41
CA LEU A 5 52.75 19.05 14.16
C LEU A 5 51.71 18.25 14.96
N LEU A 6 51.46 18.63 16.23
CA LEU A 6 50.44 18.03 17.08
C LEU A 6 49.00 18.22 16.55
N ILE A 7 48.71 19.38 15.96
CA ILE A 7 47.38 19.66 15.39
C ILE A 7 47.15 18.78 14.15
N ILE A 8 48.17 18.60 13.31
CA ILE A 8 48.07 17.77 12.10
C ILE A 8 47.83 16.31 12.47
N THR A 9 48.56 15.78 13.46
CA THR A 9 48.37 14.39 13.91
C THR A 9 47.01 14.18 14.56
N PHE A 10 46.49 15.17 15.29
CA PHE A 10 45.17 15.10 15.90
C PHE A 10 44.04 15.12 14.85
N SER A 11 44.17 15.95 13.82
CA SER A 11 43.21 15.98 12.71
C SER A 11 43.20 14.68 11.88
N ILE A 12 44.37 14.06 11.65
CA ILE A 12 44.46 12.77 10.95
C ILE A 12 43.81 11.65 11.78
N LEU A 13 44.02 11.65 13.10
CA LEU A 13 43.40 10.69 14.02
C LEU A 13 41.87 10.84 14.08
N LEU A 14 41.36 12.08 13.98
CA LEU A 14 39.93 12.37 13.97
C LEU A 14 39.24 11.83 12.71
N VAL A 15 39.89 11.92 11.55
CA VAL A 15 39.34 11.41 10.28
C VAL A 15 39.38 9.88 10.21
N LEU A 16 40.37 9.23 10.84
CA LEU A 16 40.47 7.77 10.91
C LEU A 16 39.44 7.11 11.85
N LEU A 17 38.82 7.86 12.76
CA LEU A 17 37.83 7.33 13.71
C LEU A 17 36.39 7.24 13.13
N VAL A 18 36.14 7.76 11.93
CA VAL A 18 34.78 7.92 11.36
C VAL A 18 34.13 6.64 10.80
N PRO A 19 34.82 5.54 10.39
CA PRO A 19 34.13 4.51 9.61
C PRO A 19 33.32 3.48 10.42
N LEU A 20 33.20 3.58 11.75
CA LEU A 20 32.45 2.59 12.57
C LEU A 20 30.95 2.86 12.72
N THR A 21 30.42 3.94 12.14
CA THR A 21 28.99 4.29 12.26
C THR A 21 28.22 4.18 10.94
N ILE A 22 28.84 3.64 9.89
CA ILE A 22 28.12 3.27 8.66
C ILE A 22 27.42 1.94 8.92
N PHE A 23 26.37 1.99 9.75
CA PHE A 23 25.40 0.92 9.76
C PHE A 23 24.75 0.88 8.37
N PRO A 24 24.70 -0.27 7.68
CA PRO A 24 23.80 -0.40 6.55
C PRO A 24 22.41 -0.02 7.07
N GLN A 25 21.79 1.00 6.47
CA GLN A 25 20.37 1.22 6.69
C GLN A 25 19.71 -0.12 6.36
N PRO A 26 19.01 -0.78 7.30
CA PRO A 26 18.27 -1.98 6.96
C PRO A 26 17.37 -1.58 5.81
N GLY A 27 17.63 -2.14 4.63
CA GLY A 27 16.87 -1.87 3.42
C GLY A 27 15.42 -1.93 3.84
N SER A 28 14.74 -0.79 3.78
CA SER A 28 13.43 -0.66 4.39
C SER A 28 12.60 -1.84 3.90
N ASN A 29 12.12 -2.68 4.82
CA ASN A 29 11.05 -3.64 4.55
C ASN A 29 9.73 -2.90 4.24
N GLY A 30 9.80 -1.72 3.62
CA GLY A 30 8.75 -0.73 3.41
C GLY A 30 7.64 -1.16 2.46
N TRP A 31 7.63 -2.43 2.10
CA TRP A 31 6.63 -3.08 1.26
C TRP A 31 5.95 -4.27 1.95
N LYS A 32 6.39 -4.71 3.14
CA LYS A 32 5.84 -5.91 3.80
C LYS A 32 4.77 -5.61 4.85
N ASP A 33 4.80 -4.44 5.50
CA ASP A 33 3.91 -4.13 6.64
C ASP A 33 2.82 -3.09 6.35
N ARG A 34 2.76 -2.54 5.14
CA ARG A 34 1.61 -1.73 4.75
C ARG A 34 0.58 -2.66 4.11
N LYS A 35 -0.43 -3.02 4.90
CA LYS A 35 -1.69 -3.61 4.42
C LYS A 35 -2.38 -2.58 3.51
N TYR A 36 -1.85 -2.39 2.31
CA TYR A 36 -2.46 -1.52 1.32
C TYR A 36 -3.80 -2.14 0.97
N HIS A 37 -4.89 -1.42 1.26
CA HIS A 37 -6.24 -1.87 0.92
C HIS A 37 -6.40 -2.04 -0.60
N TYR A 38 -5.50 -1.49 -1.42
CA TYR A 38 -5.56 -1.62 -2.88
C TYR A 38 -4.16 -1.86 -3.43
N GLY A 39 -3.98 -2.95 -4.17
CA GLY A 39 -2.74 -3.23 -4.91
C GLY A 39 -1.96 -4.49 -4.51
N THR A 40 -2.27 -5.15 -3.40
CA THR A 40 -1.54 -6.35 -2.96
C THR A 40 -2.43 -7.58 -2.75
N TYR A 41 -2.14 -8.61 -3.56
CA TYR A 41 -2.30 -10.07 -3.38
C TYR A 41 -3.65 -10.68 -2.95
N TYR A 42 -4.18 -11.56 -3.80
CA TYR A 42 -4.81 -12.80 -3.36
C TYR A 42 -3.75 -13.90 -3.33
N THR A 43 -3.71 -14.67 -2.25
CA THR A 43 -2.76 -15.77 -2.02
C THR A 43 -3.48 -17.11 -2.13
N GLU A 44 -4.42 -17.25 -3.07
CA GLU A 44 -5.13 -18.51 -3.28
C GLU A 44 -4.70 -19.17 -4.61
N PRO A 45 -4.27 -20.44 -4.61
CA PRO A 45 -3.73 -21.12 -5.80
C PRO A 45 -4.68 -21.21 -7.01
N GLN A 46 -5.99 -21.03 -6.79
CA GLN A 46 -7.02 -21.18 -7.84
C GLN A 46 -7.50 -19.85 -8.42
N GLU A 47 -7.06 -18.72 -7.88
CA GLU A 47 -7.56 -17.41 -8.27
C GLU A 47 -6.48 -16.59 -8.98
N LYS A 48 -6.56 -16.66 -10.31
CA LYS A 48 -6.18 -15.63 -11.29
C LYS A 48 -5.63 -14.33 -10.67
N CYS A 49 -4.35 -14.08 -10.92
CA CYS A 49 -3.55 -12.99 -10.35
C CYS A 49 -4.24 -11.61 -10.42
N TYR A 50 -3.94 -10.73 -9.46
CA TYR A 50 -4.33 -9.32 -9.52
C TYR A 50 -3.90 -8.69 -10.85
N GLY A 51 -4.87 -8.10 -11.58
CA GLY A 51 -4.67 -7.52 -12.91
C GLY A 51 -5.17 -8.39 -14.06
N GLU A 52 -5.53 -9.65 -13.81
CA GLU A 52 -6.28 -10.41 -14.80
C GLU A 52 -7.64 -9.75 -15.06
N ARG A 53 -7.93 -9.50 -16.33
CA ARG A 53 -9.15 -8.80 -16.73
C ARG A 53 -10.37 -9.64 -16.37
N LYS A 54 -11.15 -9.16 -15.40
CA LYS A 54 -12.46 -9.71 -15.06
C LYS A 54 -13.51 -8.62 -15.16
N ALA A 55 -14.24 -8.59 -16.26
CA ALA A 55 -15.27 -7.59 -16.47
C ALA A 55 -16.37 -7.73 -15.41
N ILE A 56 -16.67 -6.64 -14.70
CA ILE A 56 -17.74 -6.54 -13.72
C ILE A 56 -18.87 -5.77 -14.38
N LYS A 57 -20.00 -6.44 -14.64
CA LYS A 57 -21.13 -5.83 -15.36
C LYS A 57 -22.27 -5.43 -14.43
N THR A 58 -22.36 -6.04 -13.26
CA THR A 58 -23.50 -5.89 -12.35
C THR A 58 -23.05 -5.43 -10.97
N GLU A 59 -23.93 -4.70 -10.29
CA GLU A 59 -23.72 -4.30 -8.89
C GLU A 59 -23.52 -5.52 -7.98
N ARG A 60 -24.24 -6.63 -8.24
CA ARG A 60 -24.10 -7.87 -7.49
C ARG A 60 -22.69 -8.43 -7.59
N ASP A 61 -22.09 -8.41 -8.78
CA ASP A 61 -20.73 -8.89 -9.00
C ASP A 61 -19.70 -7.96 -8.34
N ALA A 62 -19.93 -6.64 -8.41
CA ALA A 62 -19.13 -5.64 -7.70
C ALA A 62 -19.14 -5.90 -6.19
N ARG A 63 -20.32 -6.13 -5.61
CA ARG A 63 -20.48 -6.45 -4.18
C ARG A 63 -19.75 -7.73 -3.80
N LYS A 64 -19.85 -8.80 -4.61
CA LYS A 64 -19.13 -10.06 -4.35
C LYS A 64 -17.62 -9.87 -4.32
N VAL A 65 -17.09 -9.11 -5.28
CA VAL A 65 -15.65 -8.80 -5.34
C VAL A 65 -15.20 -8.00 -4.13
N LEU A 66 -15.96 -6.98 -3.73
CA LEU A 66 -15.64 -6.20 -2.54
C LEU A 66 -15.76 -7.00 -1.24
N LEU A 67 -16.79 -7.82 -1.09
CA LEU A 67 -16.92 -8.68 0.10
C LEU A 67 -15.71 -9.59 0.26
N LYS A 68 -15.24 -10.16 -0.85
CA LYS A 68 -14.05 -10.99 -0.85
C LYS A 68 -12.77 -10.19 -0.53
N HIS A 69 -12.72 -8.92 -0.92
CA HIS A 69 -11.57 -8.04 -0.71
C HIS A 69 -11.50 -7.48 0.71
N PHE A 70 -12.65 -7.17 1.31
CA PHE A 70 -12.79 -6.58 2.65
C PHE A 70 -13.18 -7.59 3.74
N SER A 71 -13.25 -8.89 3.42
CA SER A 71 -13.70 -9.95 4.33
C SER A 71 -12.93 -10.06 5.65
N THR A 72 -11.72 -9.50 5.73
CA THR A 72 -10.86 -9.54 6.92
C THR A 72 -10.97 -8.30 7.81
N GLY A 73 -11.87 -7.37 7.48
CA GLY A 73 -11.95 -6.03 8.04
C GLY A 73 -13.15 -5.77 8.95
N ARG A 74 -13.12 -4.65 9.68
CA ARG A 74 -14.30 -4.11 10.41
C ARG A 74 -15.10 -3.12 9.55
N GLU A 75 -14.67 -2.93 8.32
CA GLU A 75 -15.24 -2.04 7.34
C GLU A 75 -16.53 -2.61 6.77
N THR A 76 -17.49 -1.73 6.49
CA THR A 76 -18.75 -2.09 5.85
C THR A 76 -18.82 -1.52 4.44
N ILE A 77 -19.35 -2.33 3.52
CA ILE A 77 -19.58 -1.92 2.14
C ILE A 77 -20.89 -1.14 2.10
N GLY A 78 -20.80 0.15 1.80
CA GLY A 78 -21.94 1.05 1.70
C GLY A 78 -22.70 0.93 0.37
N GLU A 79 -23.21 2.07 -0.08
CA GLU A 79 -23.91 2.19 -1.35
C GLU A 79 -22.96 1.95 -2.52
N ILE A 80 -23.41 1.17 -3.51
CA ILE A 80 -22.70 0.94 -4.76
C ILE A 80 -23.43 1.73 -5.85
N LYS A 81 -22.77 2.72 -6.42
CA LYS A 81 -23.28 3.55 -7.52
C LYS A 81 -22.76 3.03 -8.84
N ASP A 82 -23.68 2.69 -9.73
CA ASP A 82 -23.35 2.35 -11.10
C ASP A 82 -23.00 3.63 -11.89
N ARG A 83 -21.76 3.68 -12.42
CA ARG A 83 -21.34 4.68 -13.40
C ARG A 83 -21.06 3.99 -14.74
N SER A 84 -20.98 4.78 -15.81
CA SER A 84 -20.78 4.27 -17.18
C SER A 84 -19.56 3.35 -17.31
N LEU A 85 -18.42 3.70 -16.70
CA LEU A 85 -17.15 2.97 -16.84
C LEU A 85 -16.71 2.21 -15.58
N PHE A 86 -17.32 2.48 -14.43
CA PHE A 86 -16.91 1.91 -13.15
C PHE A 86 -18.08 1.82 -12.17
N PHE A 87 -17.93 1.03 -11.12
CA PHE A 87 -18.77 1.12 -9.93
C PHE A 87 -18.07 1.97 -8.89
N GLU A 88 -18.77 2.89 -8.26
CA GLU A 88 -18.27 3.73 -7.17
C GLU A 88 -18.88 3.25 -5.87
N VAL A 89 -18.08 3.03 -4.83
CA VAL A 89 -18.53 2.43 -3.57
C VAL A 89 -17.97 3.18 -2.38
N GLU A 90 -18.83 3.52 -1.44
CA GLU A 90 -18.39 4.07 -0.15
C GLU A 90 -18.04 2.94 0.81
N ILE A 91 -16.84 2.98 1.37
CA ILE A 91 -16.45 2.13 2.48
C ILE A 91 -16.64 2.91 3.77
N LYS A 92 -17.29 2.26 4.73
CA LYS A 92 -17.62 2.87 6.01
C LYS A 92 -16.93 2.15 7.17
N SER A 93 -16.52 2.94 8.16
CA SER A 93 -16.10 2.43 9.47
C SER A 93 -17.28 1.79 10.21
N ARG A 94 -16.98 1.10 11.32
CA ARG A 94 -17.96 0.58 12.28
C ARG A 94 -18.93 1.66 12.77
N ASP A 95 -18.46 2.89 12.90
CA ASP A 95 -19.27 4.03 13.35
C ASP A 95 -20.06 4.69 12.20
N ASN A 96 -20.24 3.98 11.07
CA ASN A 96 -20.97 4.42 9.88
C ASN A 96 -20.38 5.69 9.19
N LYS A 97 -19.16 6.10 9.55
CA LYS A 97 -18.42 7.18 8.89
C LYS A 97 -17.77 6.66 7.61
N THR A 98 -17.93 7.38 6.49
CA THR A 98 -17.21 7.08 5.24
C THR A 98 -15.71 7.29 5.47
N ILE A 99 -14.94 6.20 5.31
CA ILE A 99 -13.49 6.21 5.45
C ILE A 99 -12.80 6.28 4.09
N ASP A 100 -13.45 5.78 3.05
CA ASP A 100 -12.87 5.72 1.71
C ASP A 100 -13.97 5.62 0.64
N ARG A 101 -13.62 6.00 -0.58
CA ARG A 101 -14.42 5.81 -1.79
C ARG A 101 -13.63 5.01 -2.79
N ILE A 102 -14.16 3.86 -3.18
CA ILE A 102 -13.53 2.93 -4.10
C ILE A 102 -14.19 3.06 -5.47
N ILE A 103 -13.39 2.89 -6.51
CA ILE A 103 -13.88 2.62 -7.85
C ILE A 103 -13.43 1.26 -8.35
N ILE A 104 -14.36 0.54 -8.97
CA ILE A 104 -14.13 -0.75 -9.64
C ILE A 104 -14.32 -0.54 -11.14
N ASP A 105 -13.25 -0.65 -11.91
CA ASP A 105 -13.32 -0.55 -13.38
C ASP A 105 -14.17 -1.71 -13.94
N LYS A 106 -15.24 -1.40 -14.67
CA LYS A 106 -16.16 -2.41 -15.24
C LYS A 106 -15.49 -3.29 -16.29
N ARG A 107 -14.51 -2.78 -17.02
CA ARG A 107 -13.80 -3.48 -18.10
C ARG A 107 -12.75 -4.43 -17.56
N THR A 108 -12.06 -4.03 -16.49
CA THR A 108 -10.90 -4.78 -15.98
C THR A 108 -11.13 -5.47 -14.65
N GLY A 109 -12.11 -5.03 -13.86
CA GLY A 109 -12.35 -5.50 -12.50
C GLY A 109 -11.35 -4.93 -11.48
N ARG A 110 -10.54 -3.94 -11.88
CA ARG A 110 -9.53 -3.33 -11.00
C ARG A 110 -10.19 -2.45 -9.95
N ILE A 111 -9.78 -2.67 -8.69
CA ILE A 111 -10.25 -1.94 -7.52
C ILE A 111 -9.19 -0.90 -7.14
N ARG A 112 -9.59 0.35 -6.92
CA ARG A 112 -8.71 1.44 -6.47
C ARG A 112 -9.48 2.45 -5.64
N SER A 113 -8.78 3.19 -4.77
CA SER A 113 -9.34 4.42 -4.19
C SER A 113 -9.66 5.43 -5.30
N ALA A 114 -10.72 6.20 -5.10
CA ALA A 114 -11.12 7.32 -5.95
C ALA A 114 -10.29 8.59 -5.67
N TYR A 115 -9.74 8.71 -4.45
CA TYR A 115 -9.02 9.88 -3.94
C TYR A 115 -7.70 9.50 -3.27
#